data_AF-A0A8J3LZV1-F1
#
_entry.id   AF-A0A8J3LZV1-F1
#
_cell.length_a   1.000
_cell.length_b   1.000
_cell.length_c   1.000
_cell.angle_alpha   90.00
_cell.angle_beta   90.00
_cell.angle_gamma   90.00
#
_symmetry.space_group_name_H-M   'P 1'
#
loop_
_entity.id
_entity.type
_entity.pdbx_description
1 polymer ?
#
loop_
_entity_poly.entity_id
_entity_poly.type
_entity_poly.pdbx_seq_one_letter_code
_entity_poly.pdbx_strand_id
1 'polypeptide(L)' 'MIRLMAEDQQLTLTDQQADRIRLWLLALIPATGCKITAGPRAEIVIPDHEPEELTPSLLRRVEEIAGGRFRSTDTTT' A
#
# COMPACT_ATOMS: atom_id res chain seq x y z
N MET A 1 11.50 3.06 4.08
CA MET A 1 10.60 2.14 3.35
C MET A 1 9.22 2.13 4.01
N ILE A 2 8.18 2.44 3.25
CA ILE A 2 6.78 2.26 3.68
C ILE A 2 6.38 0.81 3.37
N ARG A 3 5.76 0.14 4.35
CA ARG A 3 5.20 -1.20 4.18
C ARG A 3 3.76 -1.23 4.72
N LEU A 4 2.80 -1.29 3.81
CA LEU A 4 1.38 -1.43 4.15
C LEU A 4 0.98 -2.88 4.05
N MET A 5 0.32 -3.38 5.09
CA MET A 5 -0.17 -4.75 5.14
C MET A 5 -1.66 -4.75 5.44
N ALA A 6 -2.42 -5.55 4.70
CA ALA A 6 -3.83 -5.75 4.97
C ALA A 6 -4.04 -6.26 6.40
N GLU A 7 -4.99 -5.67 7.12
CA GLU A 7 -5.38 -6.15 8.45
C GLU A 7 -6.15 -7.48 8.37
N ASP A 8 -6.96 -7.63 7.32
CA ASP A 8 -7.68 -8.85 7.01
C ASP A 8 -6.79 -9.80 6.18
N GLN A 9 -6.56 -11.00 6.72
CA GLN A 9 -5.74 -12.04 6.08
C GLN A 9 -6.38 -12.63 4.82
N GLN A 10 -7.70 -12.44 4.63
CA GLN A 10 -8.42 -12.86 3.43
C GLN A 10 -8.52 -11.75 2.38
N LEU A 11 -8.11 -10.52 2.71
CA LEU A 11 -8.09 -9.43 1.73
C LEU A 11 -7.10 -9.75 0.63
N THR A 12 -7.63 -9.85 -0.58
CA THR A 12 -6.91 -10.02 -1.83
C THR A 12 -7.18 -8.80 -2.70
N LEU A 13 -6.18 -8.38 -3.46
CA LEU A 13 -6.37 -7.31 -4.45
C LEU A 13 -6.63 -7.97 -5.79
N THR A 14 -7.56 -7.42 -6.57
CA THR A 14 -7.62 -7.71 -8.00
C THR A 14 -6.48 -6.97 -8.72
N ASP A 15 -6.09 -7.44 -9.90
CA ASP A 15 -5.08 -6.76 -10.73
C ASP A 15 -5.47 -5.31 -10.99
N GLN A 16 -6.76 -5.04 -11.22
CA GLN A 16 -7.28 -3.68 -11.41
C GLN A 16 -7.09 -2.80 -10.16
N GLN A 17 -7.28 -3.35 -8.96
CA GLN A 17 -7.06 -2.61 -7.72
C GLN A 17 -5.57 -2.34 -7.50
N ALA A 18 -4.72 -3.33 -7.74
CA ALA A 18 -3.28 -3.18 -7.65
C ALA A 18 -2.76 -2.10 -8.62
N ASP A 19 -3.20 -2.12 -9.88
CA ASP A 19 -2.83 -1.11 -10.88
C ASP A 19 -3.30 0.29 -10.50
N ARG A 20 -4.54 0.42 -9.99
CA ARG A 20 -5.06 1.71 -9.51
C ARG A 20 -4.25 2.26 -8.34
N ILE A 21 -3.87 1.41 -7.38
CA ILE A 21 -3.01 1.80 -6.26
C ILE A 21 -1.65 2.24 -6.80
N ARG A 22 -1.05 1.48 -7.71
CA ARG A 22 0.26 1.80 -8.31
C ARG A 22 0.25 3.15 -9.03
N LEU A 23 -0.72 3.37 -9.93
CA LEU A 23 -0.85 4.62 -10.69
C LEU A 23 -1.09 5.82 -9.76
N TRP A 24 -1.92 5.63 -8.74
CA TRP A 24 -2.20 6.69 -7.78
C TRP A 24 -0.98 7.03 -6.92
N LEU A 25 -0.22 6.02 -6.46
CA LEU A 25 1.04 6.23 -5.74
C LEU A 25 2.06 6.98 -6.62
N LEU A 26 2.22 6.57 -7.89
CA LEU A 26 3.12 7.23 -8.85
C LEU A 26 2.79 8.71 -9.08
N ALA A 27 1.53 9.12 -8.91
CA ALA A 27 1.11 10.52 -9.08
C ALA A 27 1.49 11.41 -7.90
N LEU A 28 1.71 10.83 -6.71
CA LEU A 28 2.01 11.58 -5.48
C LEU A 28 3.48 11.48 -5.08
N ILE A 29 4.06 10.33 -5.30
CA ILE A 29 5.43 10.01 -4.96
C ILE A 29 6.06 9.26 -6.14
N PRO A 30 7.36 9.42 -6.43
CA PRO A 30 8.07 8.65 -7.44
C PRO A 30 8.26 7.19 -6.98
N ALA A 31 7.16 6.49 -6.69
CA ALA A 31 7.09 5.11 -6.23
C ALA A 31 7.38 4.12 -7.37
N THR A 32 8.40 4.40 -8.19
CA THR A 32 8.86 3.54 -9.30
C THR A 32 9.26 2.15 -8.80
N GLY A 33 9.72 2.04 -7.55
CA GLY A 33 10.04 0.78 -6.87
C GLY A 33 8.87 0.10 -6.16
N CYS A 34 7.63 0.59 -6.30
CA CYS A 34 6.46 0.03 -5.60
C CYS A 34 6.22 -1.44 -5.98
N LYS A 35 6.11 -2.30 -4.98
CA LYS A 35 5.75 -3.72 -5.13
C LYS A 35 4.41 -3.96 -4.44
N ILE A 36 3.49 -4.59 -5.17
CA ILE A 36 2.17 -4.94 -4.66
C ILE A 36 2.01 -6.45 -4.75
N THR A 37 1.77 -7.07 -3.60
CA THR A 37 1.41 -8.49 -3.48
C THR A 37 -0.10 -8.57 -3.37
N ALA A 38 -0.77 -9.06 -4.42
CA ALA A 38 -2.22 -9.12 -4.53
C ALA A 38 -2.87 -10.37 -3.89
N GLY A 39 -2.06 -11.30 -3.38
CA GLY A 39 -2.51 -12.53 -2.73
C GLY A 39 -3.19 -12.32 -1.36
N PRO A 40 -3.57 -13.42 -0.68
CA PRO A 40 -4.15 -13.33 0.66
C PRO A 40 -3.18 -12.61 1.58
N ARG A 41 -3.72 -11.67 2.38
CA ARG A 41 -2.96 -10.69 3.16
C ARG A 41 -2.17 -9.77 2.24
N ALA A 42 -2.90 -9.03 1.40
CA ALA A 42 -2.34 -8.09 0.46
C ALA A 42 -1.31 -7.15 1.11
N GLU A 43 -0.23 -6.89 0.38
CA GLU A 43 0.91 -6.13 0.86
C GLU A 43 1.38 -5.12 -0.19
N ILE A 44 1.72 -3.92 0.26
CA ILE A 44 2.24 -2.85 -0.58
C ILE A 44 3.55 -2.36 0.03
N VAL A 45 4.63 -2.42 -0.74
CA VAL A 45 5.98 -2.05 -0.35
C VAL A 45 6.45 -0.89 -1.22
N ILE A 46 6.84 0.20 -0.57
CA ILE A 46 7.39 1.40 -1.23
C ILE A 46 8.81 1.62 -0.67
N PRO A 47 9.85 1.10 -1.35
CA PRO A 47 11.20 1.00 -0.78
C PRO A 47 11.84 2.36 -0.52
N ASP A 48 11.65 3.32 -1.42
CA ASP A 48 12.36 4.60 -1.44
C ASP A 48 11.66 5.71 -0.65
N HIS A 49 10.67 5.38 0.19
CA HIS A 49 9.90 6.33 0.97
C HIS A 49 9.90 5.98 2.45
N GLU A 50 9.96 6.97 3.32
CA GLU A 50 9.93 6.78 4.77
C GLU A 50 8.48 6.71 5.30
N PRO A 51 8.23 5.94 6.37
CA PRO A 51 6.92 5.86 7.02
C PRO A 51 6.32 7.21 7.43
N GLU A 52 7.17 8.20 7.75
CA GLU A 52 6.75 9.58 8.05
C GLU A 52 6.11 10.28 6.85
N GLU A 53 6.42 9.84 5.63
CA GLU A 53 5.80 10.34 4.39
C GLU A 53 4.40 9.74 4.16
N LEU A 54 4.01 8.71 4.94
CA LEU A 54 2.69 8.10 4.88
C LEU A 54 1.64 9.04 5.50
N THR A 55 1.11 9.96 4.71
CA THR A 55 0.02 10.81 5.17
C THR A 55 -1.27 10.00 5.41
N PRO A 56 -2.13 10.39 6.38
CA PRO A 56 -3.42 9.71 6.61
C PRO A 56 -4.32 9.66 5.36
N SER A 57 -4.21 10.68 4.50
CA SER A 57 -4.93 10.72 3.22
C SER A 57 -4.46 9.63 2.25
N LEU A 58 -3.17 9.27 2.30
CA LEU A 58 -2.60 8.23 1.45
C LEU A 58 -3.08 6.86 1.87
N LEU A 59 -2.99 6.57 3.17
CA LEU A 59 -3.49 5.31 3.71
C LEU A 59 -4.99 5.14 3.40
N ARG A 60 -5.82 6.15 3.68
CA ARG A 60 -7.26 6.09 3.39
C ARG A 60 -7.55 5.79 1.93
N ARG A 61 -6.80 6.38 0.99
CA ARG A 61 -7.03 6.17 -0.43
C ARG A 61 -6.66 4.76 -0.88
N VAL A 62 -5.59 4.19 -0.34
CA VAL A 62 -5.25 2.78 -0.56
C VAL A 62 -6.37 1.87 -0.05
N GLU A 63 -6.88 2.13 1.14
CA GLU A 63 -8.00 1.37 1.74
C GLU A 63 -9.28 1.47 0.90
N GLU A 64 -9.61 2.66 0.38
CA GLU A 64 -10.75 2.87 -0.52
C GLU A 64 -10.64 2.07 -1.82
N ILE A 65 -9.45 1.99 -2.42
CA ILE A 65 -9.25 1.24 -3.66
C ILE A 65 -9.28 -0.27 -3.38
N ALA A 66 -8.66 -0.69 -2.28
CA ALA A 66 -8.57 -2.09 -1.89
C ALA A 66 -9.88 -2.65 -1.33
N GLY A 67 -10.76 -1.81 -0.79
CA GLY A 67 -11.98 -2.24 -0.10
C GLY A 67 -11.72 -2.88 1.26
N GLY A 68 -10.61 -2.54 1.91
CA GLY A 68 -10.19 -3.14 3.18
C GLY A 68 -9.16 -2.28 3.91
N ARG A 69 -8.96 -2.57 5.20
CA ARG A 69 -8.03 -1.81 6.05
C ARG A 69 -6.59 -2.23 5.88
N PHE A 70 -5.69 -1.25 5.94
CA PHE A 70 -4.25 -1.46 5.89
C PHE A 70 -3.61 -0.83 7.11
N ARG A 71 -2.51 -1.43 7.57
CA ARG A 71 -1.65 -0.84 8.60
C ARG A 71 -0.23 -0.69 8.10
N SER A 72 0.42 0.42 8.48
CA SER A 72 1.87 0.53 8.35
C SER A 72 2.52 -0.48 9.30
N THR A 73 3.46 -1.26 8.78
CA THR A 73 4.29 -2.15 9.58
C THR A 73 5.69 -1.56 9.65
N ASP A 74 5.79 -0.49 10.42
CA ASP A 74 7.06 0.08 10.85
C ASP A 74 7.85 -0.98 11.60
N THR A 75 8.96 -1.43 11.01
CA THR A 75 9.92 -2.25 11.76
C THR A 75 10.89 -1.27 12.41
N THR A 76 10.43 -0.59 13.47
CA THR A 76 11.34 0.08 14.39
C THR A 76 12.11 -1.03 15.10
N THR A 77 13.37 -1.24 14.72
CA THR A 77 14.36 -1.95 15.55
C THR A 77 15.37 -0.92 16.01
#